data_AF-A0A2E9TLY0-F1
#
_entry.id   AF-A0A2E9TLY0-F1
#
_cell.length_a   1.000
_cell.length_b   1.000
_cell.length_c   1.000
_cell.angle_alpha   90.00
_cell.angle_beta   90.00
_cell.angle_gamma   90.00
#
_symmetry.space_group_name_H-M   'P 1'
#
loop_
_entity.id
_entity.type
_entity.pdbx_description
1 polymer ?
#
loop_
_entity_poly.entity_id
_entity_poly.type
_entity_poly.pdbx_seq_one_letter_code
_entity_poly.pdbx_strand_id
1 'polypeptide(L)'
;MSKFTVILDACVLYPTPLRDTLMRLTLTDLFKAHWTNDIHREWVEALLRQGKHQRETLERVRDLMDKHCRDAKVTHYEPLIDGLTLPDPDDRHVLAAAIRCNADAIVIFNLKDFPEASLTPYGIEAIHPDDFIYYQVDMAPSVCCKAIRDQRLALKNPPMEVEKLLSILQKQQLPQTVARLKEFSELLYPPYTIGACLQAPKTPRAPCGRGRSTAIRAPAKSTPFAEESLLQRNPQRSLSKRASSQRHASAATKTPVKPTPTISR
;
A
#
# COMPACT_ATOMS: atom_id res chain seq x y z
N MET A 1 -2.48 -27.86 5.19
CA MET A 1 -2.36 -26.97 6.35
C MET A 1 -3.10 -25.68 6.00
N SER A 2 -4.05 -25.26 6.83
CA SER A 2 -4.66 -23.94 6.71
C SER A 2 -3.58 -22.88 6.89
N LYS A 3 -3.57 -21.86 6.02
CA LYS A 3 -2.70 -20.68 6.20
C LYS A 3 -3.37 -19.76 7.21
N PHE A 4 -2.57 -19.11 8.06
CA PHE A 4 -3.05 -18.08 8.97
C PHE A 4 -3.77 -16.98 8.17
N THR A 5 -5.01 -16.70 8.53
CA THR A 5 -5.93 -15.86 7.79
C THR A 5 -6.20 -14.60 8.60
N VAL A 6 -5.98 -13.44 8.01
CA VAL A 6 -6.17 -12.16 8.69
C VAL A 6 -7.07 -11.25 7.88
N ILE A 7 -7.84 -10.42 8.57
CA ILE A 7 -8.49 -9.27 7.95
C ILE A 7 -7.69 -8.00 8.27
N LEU A 8 -7.47 -7.17 7.25
CA LEU A 8 -6.78 -5.89 7.40
C LEU A 8 -7.82 -4.79 7.55
N ASP A 9 -7.78 -4.08 8.67
CA ASP A 9 -8.66 -2.95 8.89
C ASP A 9 -8.29 -1.73 8.00
N ALA A 10 -9.24 -0.82 7.78
CA ALA A 10 -9.03 0.41 7.02
C ALA A 10 -7.93 1.29 7.65
N CYS A 11 -7.79 1.29 8.98
CA CYS A 11 -6.78 2.11 9.65
C CYS A 11 -5.34 1.70 9.30
N VAL A 12 -5.07 0.41 9.03
CA VAL A 12 -3.73 -0.08 8.65
C VAL A 12 -3.46 0.05 7.16
N LEU A 13 -4.51 0.10 6.35
CA LEU A 13 -4.43 0.35 4.90
C LEU A 13 -4.34 1.84 4.55
N TYR A 14 -4.67 2.72 5.49
CA TYR A 14 -4.63 4.17 5.27
C TYR A 14 -3.21 4.72 5.02
N PRO A 15 -2.19 4.44 5.85
CA PRO A 15 -0.85 4.99 5.63
C PRO A 15 -0.14 4.29 4.48
N THR A 16 0.25 5.04 3.44
CA THR A 16 0.88 4.47 2.22
C THR A 16 2.09 3.57 2.50
N PRO A 17 3.06 3.93 3.39
CA PRO A 17 4.20 3.06 3.63
C PRO A 17 3.82 1.72 4.29
N LEU A 18 2.84 1.74 5.21
CA LEU A 18 2.36 0.53 5.87
C LEU A 18 1.56 -0.34 4.89
N ARG A 19 0.65 0.26 4.12
CA ARG A 19 -0.11 -0.44 3.06
C ARG A 19 0.81 -1.16 2.08
N ASP A 20 1.82 -0.48 1.53
CA ASP A 20 2.76 -1.09 0.58
C ASP A 20 3.55 -2.26 1.22
N THR A 21 3.92 -2.13 2.49
CA THR A 21 4.58 -3.21 3.25
C THR A 21 3.66 -4.42 3.37
N LEU A 22 2.44 -4.23 3.89
CA LEU A 22 1.46 -5.29 4.06
C LEU A 22 1.16 -5.96 2.71
N MET A 23 0.88 -5.18 1.66
CA MET A 23 0.58 -5.71 0.33
C MET A 23 1.72 -6.48 -0.32
N ARG A 24 2.97 -6.21 0.02
CA ARG A 24 4.09 -7.05 -0.44
C ARG A 24 4.20 -8.32 0.37
N LEU A 25 3.93 -8.25 1.68
CA LEU A 25 3.91 -9.41 2.55
C LEU A 25 2.77 -10.37 2.19
N THR A 26 1.60 -9.89 1.78
CA THR A 26 0.51 -10.78 1.31
C THR A 26 0.91 -11.62 0.09
N LEU A 27 1.80 -11.11 -0.76
CA LEU A 27 2.33 -11.83 -1.93
C LEU A 27 3.38 -12.88 -1.58
N THR A 28 3.82 -12.97 -0.32
CA THR A 28 4.81 -13.96 0.13
C THR A 28 4.19 -15.29 0.55
N ASP A 29 2.86 -15.38 0.55
CA ASP A 29 2.11 -16.58 0.90
C ASP A 29 2.28 -17.07 2.36
N LEU A 30 2.93 -16.27 3.23
CA LEU A 30 3.11 -16.54 4.68
C LEU A 30 1.78 -16.54 5.45
N PHE A 31 0.86 -15.67 5.04
CA PHE A 31 -0.49 -15.56 5.56
C PHE A 31 -1.46 -15.20 4.42
N LYS A 32 -2.76 -15.32 4.65
CA LYS A 32 -3.81 -14.84 3.75
C LYS A 32 -4.39 -13.56 4.31
N ALA A 33 -4.32 -12.47 3.56
CA ALA A 33 -5.02 -11.24 3.90
C ALA A 33 -6.38 -11.19 3.24
N HIS A 34 -7.34 -10.65 3.98
CA HIS A 34 -8.68 -10.36 3.51
C HIS A 34 -9.08 -8.91 3.78
N TRP A 35 -10.02 -8.42 2.99
CA TRP A 35 -10.65 -7.11 3.15
C TRP A 35 -12.01 -7.08 2.43
N THR A 36 -12.80 -6.04 2.67
CA THR A 36 -14.13 -5.85 2.09
C THR A 36 -14.21 -4.59 1.24
N ASN A 37 -15.32 -4.42 0.52
CA ASN A 37 -15.62 -3.15 -0.16
C ASN A 37 -15.81 -1.99 0.83
N ASP A 38 -16.34 -2.25 2.03
CA ASP A 38 -16.51 -1.23 3.06
C ASP A 38 -15.16 -0.77 3.60
N ILE A 39 -14.26 -1.70 3.93
CA ILE A 39 -12.88 -1.38 4.34
C ILE A 39 -12.18 -0.54 3.25
N HIS A 40 -12.36 -0.90 1.98
CA HIS A 40 -11.83 -0.12 0.87
C HIS A 40 -12.40 1.29 0.79
N ARG A 41 -13.71 1.45 0.97
CA ARG A 41 -14.40 2.74 0.98
C ARG A 41 -13.83 3.62 2.07
N GLU A 42 -13.65 3.09 3.28
CA GLU A 42 -13.20 3.83 4.46
C GLU A 42 -11.82 4.43 4.28
N TRP A 43 -10.82 3.62 3.89
CA TRP A 43 -9.47 4.17 3.72
C TRP A 43 -9.37 5.09 2.51
N VAL A 44 -10.13 4.85 1.43
CA VAL A 44 -10.20 5.74 0.27
C VAL A 44 -10.80 7.09 0.67
N GLU A 45 -11.93 7.09 1.37
CA GLU A 45 -12.60 8.30 1.83
C GLU A 45 -11.75 9.08 2.84
N ALA A 46 -11.08 8.37 3.77
CA ALA A 46 -10.14 8.99 4.69
C ALA A 46 -9.00 9.71 3.96
N LEU A 47 -8.42 9.11 2.91
CA LEU A 47 -7.37 9.75 2.11
C LEU A 47 -7.89 10.91 1.24
N LEU A 48 -9.14 10.83 0.75
CA LEU A 48 -9.77 11.91 0.01
C LEU A 48 -10.02 13.15 0.89
N ARG A 49 -10.41 12.94 2.16
CA ARG A 49 -10.59 14.03 3.13
C ARG A 49 -9.30 14.83 3.38
N GLN A 50 -8.12 14.23 3.20
CA GLN A 50 -6.85 14.96 3.29
C GLN A 50 -6.59 15.90 2.11
N GLY A 51 -7.28 15.74 0.98
CA GLY A 51 -7.12 16.58 -0.22
C GLY A 51 -5.81 16.40 -0.98
N LYS A 52 -5.00 15.40 -0.63
CA LYS A 52 -3.67 15.14 -1.25
C LYS A 52 -3.71 14.19 -2.45
N HIS A 53 -4.83 13.51 -2.65
CA HIS A 53 -4.98 12.45 -3.65
C HIS A 53 -6.24 12.66 -4.49
N GLN A 54 -6.17 12.26 -5.75
CA GLN A 54 -7.34 12.19 -6.65
C GLN A 54 -8.04 10.84 -6.47
N ARG A 55 -9.38 10.82 -6.54
CA ARG A 55 -10.17 9.61 -6.37
C ARG A 55 -9.75 8.53 -7.35
N GLU A 56 -9.56 8.88 -8.62
CA GLU A 56 -9.17 7.96 -9.69
C GLU A 56 -7.87 7.22 -9.38
N THR A 57 -6.92 7.88 -8.72
CA THR A 57 -5.66 7.27 -8.30
C THR A 57 -5.88 6.24 -7.19
N LEU A 58 -6.72 6.55 -6.20
CA LEU A 58 -6.99 5.66 -5.07
C LEU A 58 -7.83 4.44 -5.50
N GLU A 59 -8.82 4.65 -6.38
CA GLU A 59 -9.60 3.57 -7.00
C GLU A 59 -8.69 2.63 -7.82
N ARG A 60 -7.74 3.18 -8.58
CA ARG A 60 -6.74 2.35 -9.28
C ARG A 60 -5.88 1.53 -8.31
N VAL A 61 -5.51 2.07 -7.16
CA VAL A 61 -4.76 1.34 -6.12
C VAL A 61 -5.61 0.21 -5.55
N ARG A 62 -6.87 0.48 -5.21
CA ARG A 62 -7.83 -0.55 -4.78
C ARG A 62 -7.91 -1.69 -5.81
N ASP A 63 -8.09 -1.36 -7.08
CA ASP A 63 -8.23 -2.35 -8.15
C ASP A 63 -6.94 -3.17 -8.33
N LEU A 64 -5.76 -2.57 -8.10
CA LEU A 64 -4.50 -3.30 -8.08
C LEU A 64 -4.41 -4.26 -6.89
N MET A 65 -4.86 -3.85 -5.70
CA MET A 65 -4.90 -4.74 -4.53
C MET A 65 -5.76 -5.97 -4.81
N ASP A 66 -7.00 -5.76 -5.26
CA ASP A 66 -7.96 -6.81 -5.61
C ASP A 66 -7.42 -7.74 -6.71
N LYS A 67 -6.73 -7.19 -7.71
CA LYS A 67 -6.17 -7.97 -8.83
C LYS A 67 -4.99 -8.85 -8.42
N HIS A 68 -4.15 -8.38 -7.50
CA HIS A 68 -2.90 -9.04 -7.15
C HIS A 68 -3.02 -10.01 -5.97
N CYS A 69 -3.98 -9.80 -5.08
CA CYS A 69 -4.21 -10.68 -3.94
C CYS A 69 -5.39 -11.62 -4.22
N ARG A 70 -5.06 -12.88 -4.53
CA ARG A 70 -6.06 -13.91 -4.84
C ARG A 70 -6.93 -14.19 -3.63
N ASP A 71 -8.24 -14.25 -3.86
CA ASP A 71 -9.28 -14.57 -2.87
C ASP A 71 -9.30 -13.65 -1.64
N ALA A 72 -8.68 -12.46 -1.71
CA ALA A 72 -8.60 -11.54 -0.58
C ALA A 72 -9.94 -10.83 -0.30
N LYS A 73 -10.76 -10.63 -1.34
CA LYS A 73 -12.00 -9.88 -1.22
C LYS A 73 -13.12 -10.72 -0.61
N VAL A 74 -13.61 -10.30 0.55
CA VAL A 74 -14.73 -10.94 1.26
C VAL A 74 -16.04 -10.25 0.89
N THR A 75 -17.07 -11.04 0.62
CA THR A 75 -18.42 -10.60 0.30
C THR A 75 -19.46 -11.38 1.11
N HIS A 76 -20.70 -10.88 1.16
CA HIS A 76 -21.81 -11.54 1.86
C HIS A 76 -21.58 -11.68 3.38
N TYR A 77 -20.94 -10.68 4.00
CA TYR A 77 -20.79 -10.57 5.45
C TYR A 77 -21.88 -9.71 6.08
N GLU A 78 -22.59 -8.92 5.28
CA GLU A 78 -23.60 -7.94 5.70
C GLU A 78 -24.68 -8.55 6.62
N PRO A 79 -25.20 -9.78 6.39
CA PRO A 79 -26.19 -10.38 7.30
C PRO A 79 -25.70 -10.64 8.72
N LEU A 80 -24.39 -10.66 8.95
CA LEU A 80 -23.81 -10.88 10.28
C LEU A 80 -23.73 -9.58 11.10
N ILE A 81 -23.75 -8.40 10.46
CA ILE A 81 -23.48 -7.10 11.10
C ILE A 81 -24.47 -6.83 12.23
N ASP A 82 -25.76 -7.06 12.00
CA ASP A 82 -26.82 -6.73 12.96
C ASP A 82 -26.75 -7.56 14.25
N GLY A 83 -26.12 -8.75 14.19
CA GLY A 83 -25.94 -9.64 15.34
C GLY A 83 -24.70 -9.34 16.18
N LEU A 84 -23.86 -8.39 15.77
CA LEU A 84 -22.59 -8.08 16.44
C LEU A 84 -22.71 -6.86 17.33
N THR A 85 -22.07 -6.94 18.49
CA THR A 85 -21.97 -5.85 19.46
C THR A 85 -20.51 -5.49 19.67
N LEU A 86 -20.13 -4.31 19.19
CA LEU A 86 -18.83 -3.69 19.43
C LEU A 86 -19.02 -2.31 20.07
N PRO A 87 -17.98 -1.75 20.72
CA PRO A 87 -18.02 -0.39 21.25
C PRO A 87 -18.36 0.65 20.18
N ASP A 88 -17.79 0.49 18.97
CA ASP A 88 -18.12 1.30 17.81
C ASP A 88 -19.04 0.50 16.85
N PRO A 89 -20.25 1.00 16.56
CA PRO A 89 -21.14 0.40 15.57
C PRO A 89 -20.55 0.33 14.16
N ASP A 90 -19.66 1.27 13.82
CA ASP A 90 -19.03 1.35 12.51
C ASP A 90 -17.94 0.28 12.36
N ASP A 91 -17.44 -0.38 13.41
CA ASP A 91 -16.42 -1.45 13.28
C ASP A 91 -17.02 -2.85 13.06
N ARG A 92 -18.35 -2.96 13.13
CA ARG A 92 -19.06 -4.25 13.06
C ARG A 92 -18.92 -4.94 11.71
N HIS A 93 -18.76 -4.21 10.61
CA HIS A 93 -18.52 -4.84 9.29
C HIS A 93 -17.17 -5.54 9.23
N VAL A 94 -16.13 -5.02 9.91
CA VAL A 94 -14.81 -5.65 9.96
C VAL A 94 -14.91 -7.00 10.69
N LEU A 95 -15.57 -7.04 11.85
CA LEU A 95 -15.78 -8.29 12.59
C LEU A 95 -16.68 -9.26 11.81
N ALA A 96 -17.76 -8.78 11.20
CA ALA A 96 -18.62 -9.60 10.35
C ALA A 96 -17.84 -10.26 9.22
N ALA A 97 -16.96 -9.51 8.57
CA ALA A 97 -16.11 -10.01 7.50
C ALA A 97 -15.07 -11.00 8.01
N ALA A 98 -14.46 -10.76 9.19
CA ALA A 98 -13.55 -11.68 9.85
C ALA A 98 -14.21 -13.04 10.13
N ILE A 99 -15.44 -13.02 10.66
CA ILE A 99 -16.24 -14.23 10.88
C ILE A 99 -16.54 -14.93 9.55
N ARG A 100 -16.94 -14.17 8.53
CA ARG A 100 -17.32 -14.70 7.21
C ARG A 100 -16.17 -15.43 6.51
N CYS A 101 -14.93 -14.97 6.66
CA CYS A 101 -13.76 -15.60 6.06
C CYS A 101 -13.01 -16.56 6.98
N ASN A 102 -13.53 -16.84 8.19
CA ASN A 102 -12.83 -17.62 9.21
C ASN A 102 -11.41 -17.09 9.47
N ALA A 103 -11.31 -15.76 9.63
CA ALA A 103 -10.04 -15.14 10.01
C ALA A 103 -9.62 -15.60 11.40
N ASP A 104 -8.33 -15.82 11.57
CA ASP A 104 -7.69 -16.05 12.87
C ASP A 104 -7.46 -14.71 13.59
N ALA A 105 -7.23 -13.62 12.85
CA ALA A 105 -6.97 -12.30 13.43
C ALA A 105 -7.48 -11.10 12.62
N ILE A 106 -7.73 -9.99 13.33
CA ILE A 106 -7.98 -8.64 12.81
C ILE A 106 -6.73 -7.80 13.06
N VAL A 107 -6.14 -7.25 12.00
CA VAL A 107 -4.98 -6.36 12.13
C VAL A 107 -5.45 -4.91 12.24
N ILE A 108 -5.30 -4.32 13.43
CA ILE A 108 -5.80 -2.98 13.77
C ILE A 108 -4.84 -2.22 14.70
N PHE A 109 -4.80 -0.89 14.60
CA PHE A 109 -4.02 -0.04 15.51
C PHE A 109 -4.62 0.05 16.92
N ASN A 110 -5.92 0.31 17.04
CA ASN A 110 -6.56 0.51 18.32
C ASN A 110 -7.28 -0.76 18.79
N LEU A 111 -6.61 -1.54 19.64
CA LEU A 111 -7.13 -2.80 20.17
C LEU A 111 -8.39 -2.62 21.04
N LYS A 112 -8.71 -1.39 21.49
CA LYS A 112 -9.91 -1.12 22.29
C LYS A 112 -11.19 -1.18 21.47
N ASP A 113 -11.09 -0.99 20.16
CA ASP A 113 -12.23 -1.02 19.23
C ASP A 113 -12.73 -2.47 19.06
N PHE A 114 -11.85 -3.45 19.29
CA PHE A 114 -12.16 -4.87 19.26
C PHE A 114 -11.79 -5.55 20.59
N PRO A 115 -12.59 -5.37 21.65
CA PRO A 115 -12.34 -6.01 22.94
C PRO A 115 -12.30 -7.53 22.81
N GLU A 116 -11.38 -8.17 23.54
CA GLU A 116 -11.21 -9.62 23.55
C GLU A 116 -12.53 -10.36 23.81
N ALA A 117 -13.33 -9.89 24.78
CA ALA A 117 -14.64 -10.48 25.09
C ALA A 117 -15.62 -10.54 23.91
N SER A 118 -15.52 -9.62 22.95
CA SER A 118 -16.34 -9.63 21.73
C SER A 118 -15.77 -10.56 20.65
N LEU A 119 -14.48 -10.86 20.69
CA LEU A 119 -13.79 -11.68 19.69
C LEU A 119 -13.64 -13.15 20.07
N THR A 120 -13.42 -13.46 21.35
CA THR A 120 -13.24 -14.82 21.86
C THR A 120 -14.36 -15.79 21.42
N PRO A 121 -15.65 -15.42 21.39
CA PRO A 121 -16.71 -16.32 20.93
C PRO A 121 -16.54 -16.82 19.49
N TYR A 122 -15.79 -16.07 18.67
CA TYR A 122 -15.53 -16.38 17.27
C TYR A 122 -14.13 -16.97 17.04
N GLY A 123 -13.30 -17.08 18.08
CA GLY A 123 -11.90 -17.53 17.98
C GLY A 123 -11.01 -16.58 17.19
N ILE A 124 -11.33 -15.29 17.21
CA ILE A 124 -10.61 -14.23 16.50
C ILE A 124 -9.77 -13.44 17.49
N GLU A 125 -8.59 -12.99 17.09
CA GLU A 125 -7.74 -12.10 17.91
C GLU A 125 -7.56 -10.72 17.24
N ALA A 126 -7.47 -9.65 18.02
CA ALA A 126 -7.05 -8.35 17.51
C ALA A 126 -5.53 -8.20 17.71
N ILE A 127 -4.80 -7.91 16.62
CA ILE A 127 -3.34 -7.82 16.63
C ILE A 127 -2.90 -6.46 16.11
N HIS A 128 -1.98 -5.81 16.83
CA HIS A 128 -1.37 -4.56 16.38
C HIS A 128 -0.50 -4.80 15.13
N PRO A 129 -0.49 -3.91 14.12
CA PRO A 129 0.30 -4.11 12.90
C PRO A 129 1.80 -4.27 13.15
N ASP A 130 2.34 -3.64 14.20
CA ASP A 130 3.75 -3.81 14.59
C ASP A 130 4.04 -5.24 15.08
N ASP A 131 3.19 -5.78 15.95
CA ASP A 131 3.35 -7.14 16.46
C ASP A 131 3.12 -8.16 15.33
N PHE A 132 2.11 -7.92 14.49
CA PHE A 132 1.81 -8.79 13.36
C PHE A 132 2.99 -8.90 12.40
N ILE A 133 3.56 -7.77 11.95
CA ILE A 133 4.69 -7.79 11.01
C ILE A 133 5.94 -8.34 11.71
N TYR A 134 6.15 -8.02 13.00
CA TYR A 134 7.23 -8.60 13.79
C TYR A 134 7.18 -10.13 13.78
N TYR A 135 6.01 -10.74 14.04
CA TYR A 135 5.87 -12.20 14.01
C TYR A 135 6.15 -12.79 12.61
N GLN A 136 5.74 -12.11 11.53
CA GLN A 136 6.08 -12.57 10.17
C GLN A 136 7.58 -12.51 9.91
N VAL A 137 8.25 -11.43 10.32
CA VAL A 137 9.70 -11.27 10.18
C VAL A 137 10.45 -12.30 11.04
N ASP A 138 9.95 -12.59 12.24
CA ASP A 138 10.54 -13.59 13.13
C ASP A 138 10.43 -15.01 12.55
N MET A 139 9.27 -15.35 12.00
CA MET A 139 8.99 -16.66 11.40
C MET A 139 9.76 -16.89 10.10
N ALA A 140 9.85 -15.88 9.22
CA ALA A 140 10.42 -16.00 7.90
C ALA A 140 11.27 -14.78 7.49
N PRO A 141 12.40 -14.52 8.17
CA PRO A 141 13.16 -13.28 8.01
C PRO A 141 13.65 -13.09 6.58
N SER A 142 14.12 -14.15 5.91
CA SER A 142 14.60 -14.08 4.53
C SER A 142 13.54 -13.64 3.53
N VAL A 143 12.30 -14.12 3.70
CA VAL A 143 11.16 -13.83 2.82
C VAL A 143 10.64 -12.41 3.09
N CYS A 144 10.45 -12.05 4.35
CA CYS A 144 10.00 -10.72 4.75
C CYS A 144 11.01 -9.63 4.39
N CYS A 145 12.30 -9.83 4.70
CA CYS A 145 13.35 -8.88 4.33
C CYS A 145 13.46 -8.70 2.81
N LYS A 146 13.25 -9.76 2.01
CA LYS A 146 13.18 -9.65 0.55
C LYS A 146 12.00 -8.77 0.12
N ALA A 147 10.81 -8.97 0.68
CA ALA A 147 9.64 -8.15 0.35
C ALA A 147 9.84 -6.67 0.70
N ILE A 148 10.45 -6.38 1.85
CA ILE A 148 10.78 -5.02 2.31
C ILE A 148 11.92 -4.40 1.47
N ARG A 149 12.91 -5.21 1.08
CA ARG A 149 13.94 -4.79 0.12
C ARG A 149 13.31 -4.41 -1.22
N ASP A 150 12.39 -5.21 -1.73
CA ASP A 150 11.69 -4.93 -2.99
C ASP A 150 10.81 -3.67 -2.90
N GLN A 151 10.22 -3.42 -1.73
CA GLN A 151 9.58 -2.14 -1.39
C GLN A 151 10.54 -0.98 -1.56
N ARG A 152 11.71 -1.07 -0.93
CA ARG A 152 12.76 -0.05 -0.99
C ARG A 152 13.21 0.21 -2.42
N LEU A 153 13.48 -0.85 -3.19
CA LEU A 153 14.01 -0.76 -4.56
C LEU A 153 12.96 -0.27 -5.58
N ALA A 154 11.67 -0.39 -5.27
CA ALA A 154 10.59 0.21 -6.05
C ALA A 154 10.61 1.75 -5.94
N LEU A 155 11.14 2.31 -4.85
CA LEU A 155 11.26 3.76 -4.62
C LEU A 155 12.50 4.31 -5.33
N LYS A 156 12.34 4.70 -6.59
CA LYS A 156 13.45 5.11 -7.46
C LYS A 156 13.81 6.60 -7.41
N ASN A 157 12.91 7.47 -6.95
CA ASN A 157 13.06 8.94 -7.04
C ASN A 157 12.60 9.67 -5.75
N PRO A 158 13.51 10.02 -4.83
CA PRO A 158 14.93 9.66 -4.81
C PRO A 158 15.11 8.19 -4.39
N PRO A 159 16.28 7.61 -4.69
CA PRO A 159 16.67 6.30 -4.17
C PRO A 159 16.49 6.23 -2.65
N MET A 160 15.88 5.16 -2.17
CA MET A 160 15.63 4.97 -0.74
C MET A 160 16.76 4.15 -0.10
N GLU A 161 17.41 4.74 0.90
CA GLU A 161 18.37 4.05 1.77
C GLU A 161 17.65 3.19 2.82
N VAL A 162 18.34 2.17 3.31
CA VAL A 162 17.78 1.23 4.30
C VAL A 162 17.38 1.97 5.59
N GLU A 163 18.26 2.79 6.14
CA GLU A 163 18.00 3.56 7.37
C GLU A 163 16.80 4.50 7.23
N LYS A 164 16.65 5.12 6.05
CA LYS A 164 15.53 6.01 5.76
C LYS A 164 14.20 5.25 5.68
N LEU A 165 14.19 4.06 5.06
CA LEU A 165 13.00 3.21 5.06
C LEU A 165 12.63 2.78 6.48
N LEU A 166 13.59 2.32 7.28
CA LEU A 166 13.37 1.91 8.67
C LEU A 166 12.84 3.07 9.51
N SER A 167 13.37 4.29 9.29
CA SER A 167 12.87 5.50 9.95
C SER A 167 11.43 5.85 9.53
N ILE A 168 11.04 5.60 8.28
CA ILE A 168 9.66 5.79 7.82
C ILE A 168 8.73 4.77 8.48
N LEU A 169 9.12 3.50 8.54
CA LEU A 169 8.34 2.44 9.21
C LEU A 169 8.20 2.72 10.71
N GLN A 170 9.26 3.18 11.37
CA GLN A 170 9.19 3.57 12.78
C GLN A 170 8.19 4.70 13.01
N LYS A 171 8.10 5.68 12.09
CA LYS A 171 7.08 6.75 12.13
C LYS A 171 5.66 6.24 11.88
N GLN A 172 5.49 5.06 11.29
CA GLN A 172 4.19 4.39 11.16
C GLN A 172 3.83 3.57 12.41
N GLN A 173 4.48 3.85 13.56
CA GLN A 173 4.27 3.14 14.82
C GLN A 173 4.64 1.64 14.73
N LEU A 174 5.73 1.33 14.01
CA LEU A 174 6.29 -0.03 13.91
C LEU A 174 7.66 -0.19 14.60
N PRO A 175 7.83 0.18 15.89
CA PRO A 175 9.13 0.13 16.55
C PRO A 175 9.72 -1.28 16.70
N GLN A 176 8.91 -2.29 17.03
CA GLN A 176 9.38 -3.67 17.24
C GLN A 176 9.82 -4.31 15.93
N THR A 177 9.00 -4.15 14.88
CA THR A 177 9.35 -4.58 13.53
C THR A 177 10.66 -3.96 13.08
N VAL A 178 10.85 -2.66 13.30
CA VAL A 178 12.10 -1.97 12.91
C VAL A 178 13.29 -2.49 13.71
N ALA A 179 13.13 -2.76 15.01
CA ALA A 179 14.19 -3.36 15.81
C ALA A 179 14.61 -4.73 15.25
N ARG A 180 13.63 -5.60 14.95
CA ARG A 180 13.88 -6.92 14.38
C ARG A 180 14.52 -6.86 12.99
N LEU A 181 14.07 -5.94 12.14
CA LEU A 181 14.64 -5.75 10.80
C LEU A 181 16.10 -5.27 10.83
N LYS A 182 16.51 -4.54 11.87
CA LYS A 182 17.91 -4.11 12.02
C LYS A 182 18.85 -5.28 12.27
N GLU A 183 18.38 -6.33 12.96
CA GLU A 183 19.16 -7.56 13.17
C GLU A 183 19.43 -8.29 11.85
N PHE A 184 18.55 -8.11 10.86
CA PHE A 184 18.66 -8.68 9.51
C PHE A 184 19.02 -7.63 8.44
N SER A 185 19.70 -6.55 8.83
CA SER A 185 20.00 -5.41 7.94
C SER A 185 20.68 -5.81 6.63
N GLU A 186 21.59 -6.79 6.67
CA GLU A 186 22.25 -7.37 5.48
C GLU A 186 21.25 -7.88 4.43
N LEU A 187 20.11 -8.44 4.88
CA LEU A 187 19.04 -8.91 3.99
C LEU A 187 18.19 -7.77 3.41
N LEU A 188 18.43 -6.53 3.78
CA LEU A 188 17.77 -5.34 3.21
C LEU A 188 18.60 -4.65 2.13
N TYR A 189 19.91 -4.92 2.08
CA TYR A 189 20.79 -4.50 0.99
C TYR A 189 20.63 -5.44 -0.20
N PRO A 190 20.74 -4.96 -1.46
CA PRO A 190 20.74 -5.86 -2.61
C PRO A 190 21.86 -6.89 -2.42
N PRO A 191 21.67 -8.17 -2.80
CA PRO A 191 22.75 -9.13 -2.75
C PRO A 191 23.93 -8.55 -3.53
N TYR A 192 25.09 -8.38 -2.88
CA TYR A 192 26.29 -7.93 -3.56
C TYR A 192 26.48 -8.80 -4.81
N THR A 193 26.45 -8.19 -5.99
CA THR A 193 26.94 -8.84 -7.20
C THR A 193 28.43 -9.01 -6.98
N ILE A 194 28.88 -10.20 -6.56
CA ILE A 194 30.29 -10.59 -6.65
C ILE A 194 30.60 -10.58 -8.16
N GLY A 195 31.08 -9.45 -8.66
CA GLY A 195 31.20 -9.23 -10.11
C GLY A 195 31.39 -7.78 -10.56
N ALA A 196 31.74 -6.84 -9.67
CA ALA A 196 32.17 -5.50 -10.06
C ALA A 196 33.54 -5.18 -9.45
N CYS A 197 34.56 -5.79 -10.06
CA CYS A 197 35.91 -5.27 -10.22
C CYS A 197 36.53 -4.52 -9.02
N LEU A 198 37.29 -5.26 -8.20
CA LEU A 198 38.45 -4.71 -7.51
C LEU A 198 39.34 -4.02 -8.57
N GLN A 199 39.23 -2.70 -8.68
CA GLN A 199 40.18 -1.92 -9.47
C GLN A 199 41.52 -1.91 -8.70
N ALA A 200 42.37 -2.88 -9.03
CA ALA A 200 43.80 -2.79 -8.82
C ALA A 200 44.36 -1.58 -9.60
N PRO A 201 45.43 -0.92 -9.12
CA PRO A 201 46.00 0.26 -9.78
C PRO A 201 46.50 -0.10 -11.19
N LYS A 202 46.06 0.70 -12.17
CA LYS A 202 46.36 0.57 -13.59
C LYS A 202 47.87 0.67 -13.84
N THR A 203 48.47 -0.41 -14.31
CA THR A 203 49.67 -0.32 -15.18
C THR A 203 49.23 -0.49 -16.64
N PRO A 204 49.81 0.25 -17.59
CA PRO A 204 49.35 0.22 -18.97
C PRO A 204 50.11 -0.82 -19.79
N ARG A 205 49.40 -1.67 -20.55
CA ARG A 205 49.87 -2.14 -21.87
C ARG A 205 48.80 -2.88 -22.69
N ALA A 206 48.56 -2.29 -23.86
CA ALA A 206 48.42 -2.87 -25.20
C ALA A 206 47.18 -3.73 -25.59
N PRO A 207 46.82 -3.74 -26.91
CA PRO A 207 45.44 -3.95 -27.36
C PRO A 207 45.24 -5.27 -28.14
N CYS A 208 44.10 -5.93 -27.94
CA CYS A 208 43.49 -6.88 -28.89
C CYS A 208 42.07 -7.15 -28.37
N GLY A 209 40.98 -6.99 -29.12
CA GLY A 209 40.58 -7.81 -30.26
C GLY A 209 39.05 -7.80 -30.27
N ARG A 210 38.43 -7.69 -31.45
CA ARG A 210 36.98 -7.57 -31.62
C ARG A 210 36.29 -8.88 -31.27
N GLY A 211 35.23 -8.79 -30.47
CA GLY A 211 34.26 -9.88 -30.25
C GLY A 211 32.89 -9.29 -29.97
N ARG A 212 31.96 -9.44 -30.92
CA ARG A 212 30.53 -9.12 -30.73
C ARG A 212 29.96 -10.07 -29.68
N SER A 213 29.26 -9.54 -28.69
CA SER A 213 28.30 -10.34 -27.91
C SER A 213 27.02 -9.55 -27.71
N THR A 214 25.96 -10.15 -28.22
CA THR A 214 24.56 -9.74 -28.17
C THR A 214 24.05 -9.60 -26.73
N ALA A 215 23.51 -8.43 -26.40
CA ALA A 215 22.83 -8.19 -25.14
C ALA A 215 21.48 -8.92 -25.11
N ILE A 216 21.36 -9.95 -24.29
CA ILE A 216 20.07 -10.55 -23.91
C ILE A 216 19.45 -9.61 -22.87
N ARG A 217 18.45 -8.84 -23.31
CA ARG A 217 17.65 -7.94 -22.48
C ARG A 217 16.60 -8.78 -21.73
N ALA A 218 16.83 -9.03 -20.43
CA ALA A 218 15.78 -9.55 -19.55
C ALA A 218 14.75 -8.44 -19.26
N PRO A 219 13.44 -8.70 -19.36
CA PRO A 219 12.42 -7.69 -19.09
C PRO A 219 12.26 -7.48 -17.58
N ALA A 220 12.54 -6.25 -17.12
CA ALA A 220 12.18 -5.79 -15.79
C ALA A 220 10.65 -5.72 -15.67
N LYS A 221 10.04 -6.73 -15.04
CA LYS A 221 8.64 -6.64 -14.60
C LYS A 221 8.59 -5.67 -13.42
N SER A 222 8.18 -4.43 -13.68
CA SER A 222 7.93 -3.43 -12.64
C SER A 222 6.78 -3.89 -11.75
N THR A 223 7.02 -3.98 -10.43
CA THR A 223 5.96 -4.25 -9.45
C THR A 223 4.97 -3.07 -9.40
N PRO A 224 3.64 -3.30 -9.37
CA PRO A 224 2.62 -2.26 -9.48
C PRO A 224 2.71 -1.16 -8.40
N PHE A 225 3.14 -1.50 -7.19
CA PHE A 225 3.29 -0.56 -6.07
C PHE A 225 4.41 0.49 -6.27
N ALA A 226 5.29 0.29 -7.25
CA ALA A 226 6.25 1.31 -7.66
C ALA A 226 5.57 2.50 -8.35
N GLU A 227 4.47 2.28 -9.09
CA GLU A 227 3.72 3.36 -9.75
C GLU A 227 3.01 4.25 -8.73
N GLU A 228 2.51 3.68 -7.62
CA GLU A 228 1.85 4.45 -6.58
C GLU A 228 2.80 5.45 -5.89
N SER A 229 4.04 5.03 -5.59
CA SER A 229 5.04 5.96 -5.04
C SER A 229 5.55 7.00 -6.05
N LEU A 230 5.45 6.72 -7.35
CA LEU A 230 5.79 7.68 -8.41
C LEU A 230 4.64 8.68 -8.67
N LEU A 231 3.39 8.24 -8.58
CA LEU A 231 2.19 9.07 -8.78
C LEU A 231 2.02 10.12 -7.67
N GLN A 232 2.49 9.84 -6.45
CA GLN A 232 2.39 10.78 -5.31
C GLN A 232 3.42 11.91 -5.32
N ARG A 233 4.39 11.96 -6.26
CA ARG A 233 5.51 12.94 -6.22
C ARG A 233 5.47 14.05 -7.25
N ASN A 234 4.43 14.16 -8.09
CA ASN A 234 4.42 15.21 -9.13
C ASN A 234 3.07 15.94 -9.27
N PRO A 235 2.77 16.94 -8.42
CA PRO A 235 1.60 17.79 -8.60
C PRO A 235 1.68 18.71 -9.83
N GLN A 236 2.85 18.86 -10.48
CA GLN A 236 3.04 19.84 -11.55
C GLN A 236 2.90 19.31 -12.98
N ARG A 237 2.82 17.99 -13.20
CA ARG A 237 2.75 17.44 -14.57
C ARG A 237 1.35 17.36 -15.17
N SER A 238 0.29 17.54 -14.39
CA SER A 238 -1.10 17.56 -14.89
C SER A 238 -1.59 18.94 -15.32
N LEU A 239 -0.94 20.03 -14.87
CA LEU A 239 -1.34 21.40 -15.17
C LEU A 239 -0.89 21.87 -16.57
N SER A 240 0.20 21.33 -17.12
CA SER A 240 0.70 21.77 -18.43
C SER A 240 -0.10 21.24 -19.63
N LYS A 241 -0.93 20.20 -19.44
CA LYS A 241 -1.79 19.63 -20.52
C LYS A 241 -3.18 20.25 -20.60
N ARG A 242 -3.67 20.93 -19.55
CA ARG A 242 -4.98 21.62 -19.59
C ARG A 242 -4.89 23.07 -20.09
N ALA A 243 -3.74 23.75 -19.93
CA ALA A 243 -3.58 25.14 -20.35
C ALA A 243 -3.53 25.35 -21.88
N SER A 244 -3.29 24.29 -22.66
CA SER A 244 -3.22 24.34 -24.13
C SER A 244 -4.57 24.08 -24.82
N SER A 245 -5.56 23.53 -24.10
CA SER A 245 -6.85 23.14 -24.71
C SER A 245 -8.00 24.12 -24.44
N GLN A 246 -7.81 25.11 -23.55
CA GLN A 246 -8.87 26.07 -23.16
C GLN A 246 -8.83 27.42 -23.90
N ARG A 247 -7.90 27.65 -24.84
CA ARG A 247 -7.84 28.91 -25.60
C ARG A 247 -8.72 28.99 -26.85
N HIS A 248 -9.52 27.97 -27.16
CA HIS A 248 -10.32 27.94 -28.41
C HIS A 248 -11.85 27.94 -28.25
N ALA A 249 -12.40 28.09 -27.05
CA ALA A 249 -13.86 28.07 -26.86
C ALA A 249 -14.35 29.22 -25.97
N SER A 250 -14.32 30.44 -26.48
CA SER A 250 -15.09 31.55 -25.90
C SER A 250 -15.40 32.62 -26.95
N ALA A 251 -16.33 32.31 -27.85
CA ALA A 251 -17.02 33.29 -28.68
C ALA A 251 -18.45 32.80 -28.92
N ALA A 252 -19.41 33.74 -28.85
CA ALA A 252 -20.88 33.57 -28.92
C ALA A 252 -21.53 33.13 -27.58
N THR A 253 -22.56 33.78 -27.02
CA THR A 253 -23.64 34.58 -27.62
C THR A 253 -24.24 35.52 -26.56
N LYS A 254 -24.44 36.80 -26.92
CA LYS A 254 -25.28 37.77 -26.17
C LYS A 254 -26.70 37.71 -26.71
N THR A 255 -27.73 37.74 -25.86
CA THR A 255 -29.05 38.26 -26.22
C THR A 255 -29.79 38.78 -24.97
N PRO A 256 -30.49 39.94 -25.03
CA PRO A 256 -31.00 40.64 -23.84
C PRO A 256 -32.52 40.49 -23.68
N VAL A 257 -33.02 40.62 -22.44
CA VAL A 257 -34.47 40.79 -22.18
C VAL A 257 -34.70 42.02 -21.29
N LYS A 258 -35.65 42.85 -21.73
CA LYS A 258 -36.06 44.18 -21.24
C LYS A 258 -36.99 44.13 -20.00
N PRO A 259 -37.28 45.28 -19.34
CA PRO A 259 -37.78 45.34 -17.96
C PRO A 259 -39.24 45.80 -17.75
N THR A 260 -39.72 45.60 -16.51
CA THR A 260 -40.76 46.35 -15.73
C THR A 260 -42.25 46.22 -16.13
N PRO A 261 -43.27 46.53 -15.27
CA PRO A 261 -43.25 47.40 -14.07
C PRO A 261 -44.00 46.96 -12.78
N THR A 262 -43.64 47.69 -11.73
CA THR A 262 -44.30 48.11 -10.47
C THR A 262 -45.83 48.00 -10.36
N ILE A 263 -46.36 47.66 -9.16
CA ILE A 263 -47.44 48.37 -8.43
C ILE A 263 -47.43 47.96 -6.94
N SER A 264 -47.66 48.96 -6.10
CA SER A 264 -47.54 49.07 -4.64
C SER A 264 -48.61 48.36 -3.80
N ARG A 265 -48.28 48.08 -2.54
CA ARG A 265 -48.85 48.76 -1.35
C ARG A 265 -47.94 48.60 -0.15
#